data_AF-A0A0Q3MCU9-F1
#
_entry.id   AF-A0A0Q3MCU9-F1
#
_cell.length_a   1.000
_cell.length_b   1.000
_cell.length_c   1.000
_cell.angle_alpha   90.00
_cell.angle_beta   90.00
_cell.angle_gamma   90.00
#
_symmetry.space_group_name_H-M   'P 1'
#
loop_
_entity.id
_entity.type
_entity.pdbx_description
1 polymer ?
#
loop_
_entity_poly.entity_id
_entity_poly.type
_entity_poly.pdbx_seq_one_letter_code
_entity_poly.pdbx_strand_id
1 'polypeptide(L)'
;MLRCPEGTRMPAGCQGCPEGDRYPQDTAFISVSGDCPLHLDEIRHFLNLCPELSLGWFEEGRLVAFIIGSLWDQERLSQAALTLHRPRGSAVHIHVLAVHRGCRQQGKGSILMWRYLQYLRGLPAARRALLMCQGFLVPFYQKCGFRALGPCAVTVGDLSFVEMEHAVRGHAFMRRNSGC
;
A
#
# COMPACT_ATOMS: atom_id res chain seq x y z
N MET A 1 33.93 -15.83 2.32
CA MET A 1 33.99 -15.94 0.84
C MET A 1 32.56 -16.12 0.33
N LEU A 2 31.91 -15.05 -0.09
CA LEU A 2 30.66 -15.08 -0.88
C LEU A 2 30.81 -13.99 -1.94
N ARG A 3 30.76 -14.39 -3.22
CA ARG A 3 30.98 -13.53 -4.40
C ARG A 3 29.64 -13.07 -4.97
N CYS A 4 29.58 -11.85 -5.49
CA CYS A 4 28.52 -11.40 -6.40
C CYS A 4 28.66 -12.10 -7.77
N PRO A 5 27.57 -12.42 -8.49
CA PRO A 5 27.62 -13.15 -9.75
C PRO A 5 27.85 -12.29 -11.01
N GLU A 6 28.24 -11.01 -10.89
CA GLU A 6 28.55 -10.17 -12.06
C GLU A 6 29.76 -9.28 -11.75
N GLY A 7 30.92 -9.67 -12.27
CA GLY A 7 32.22 -9.08 -11.98
C GLY A 7 32.46 -7.71 -12.62
N THR A 8 31.73 -6.67 -12.21
CA THR A 8 31.94 -5.29 -12.71
C THR A 8 32.50 -4.38 -11.62
N ARG A 9 33.64 -3.74 -11.94
CA ARG A 9 34.42 -2.82 -11.10
C ARG A 9 33.69 -1.47 -10.99
N MET A 10 33.64 -0.88 -9.80
CA MET A 10 33.11 0.49 -9.58
C MET A 10 33.97 1.53 -10.34
N PRO A 11 33.39 2.51 -11.05
CA PRO A 11 34.15 3.63 -11.58
C PRO A 11 34.46 4.66 -10.48
N ALA A 12 35.68 5.19 -10.51
CA ALA A 12 36.16 6.24 -9.64
C ALA A 12 35.76 7.62 -10.17
N GLY A 13 35.36 8.52 -9.25
CA GLY A 13 35.32 9.96 -9.48
C GLY A 13 33.99 10.52 -9.99
N CYS A 14 33.14 11.00 -9.08
CA CYS A 14 32.21 12.09 -9.36
C CYS A 14 32.30 13.11 -8.22
N GLN A 15 33.14 14.12 -8.41
CA GLN A 15 33.05 15.40 -7.70
C GLN A 15 31.91 16.22 -8.32
N GLY A 16 31.11 16.86 -7.47
CA GLY A 16 30.07 17.83 -7.85
C GLY A 16 28.67 17.21 -7.93
N CYS A 17 27.86 17.43 -6.89
CA CYS A 17 26.40 17.31 -7.02
C CYS A 17 25.89 18.66 -7.55
N PRO A 18 25.38 18.76 -8.79
CA PRO A 18 24.66 19.95 -9.21
C PRO A 18 23.31 20.02 -8.46
N GLU A 19 23.03 21.20 -7.91
CA GLU A 19 21.67 21.58 -7.51
C GLU A 19 20.77 21.55 -8.75
N GLY A 20 19.67 20.80 -8.70
CA GLY A 20 18.56 20.96 -9.65
C GLY A 20 18.12 19.77 -10.49
N ASP A 21 18.44 18.52 -10.14
CA ASP A 21 17.94 17.36 -10.90
C ASP A 21 16.60 16.80 -10.41
N ARG A 22 15.61 16.88 -11.31
CA ARG A 22 14.28 16.27 -11.24
C ARG A 22 14.37 14.79 -10.87
N TYR A 23 13.70 14.46 -9.78
CA TYR A 23 13.69 13.14 -9.15
C TYR A 23 12.88 12.11 -9.96
N PRO A 24 13.43 10.93 -10.31
CA PRO A 24 12.63 9.83 -10.85
C PRO A 24 11.79 9.18 -9.73
N GLN A 25 10.47 9.11 -9.93
CA GLN A 25 9.44 8.84 -8.90
C GLN A 25 9.01 7.38 -8.80
N ASP A 26 9.94 6.43 -8.75
CA ASP A 26 9.58 5.00 -8.78
C ASP A 26 9.42 4.36 -7.40
N THR A 27 8.49 4.90 -6.60
CA THR A 27 8.35 4.45 -5.21
C THR A 27 6.93 4.57 -4.67
N ALA A 28 6.37 3.44 -4.21
CA ALA A 28 5.10 3.40 -3.47
C ALA A 28 5.21 4.29 -2.23
N PHE A 29 4.56 5.45 -2.35
CA PHE A 29 4.36 6.50 -1.36
C PHE A 29 5.59 7.33 -0.95
N ILE A 30 5.89 8.31 -1.79
CA ILE A 30 5.94 9.72 -1.40
C ILE A 30 5.04 10.40 -2.44
N SER A 31 4.11 11.27 -2.04
CA SER A 31 3.46 12.12 -3.03
C SER A 31 4.55 12.79 -3.88
N VAL A 32 4.30 13.00 -5.16
CA VAL A 32 5.13 13.86 -6.02
C VAL A 32 5.44 15.22 -5.34
N SER A 33 4.61 15.67 -4.39
CA SER A 33 4.78 16.88 -3.58
C SER A 33 5.63 16.75 -2.31
N GLY A 34 6.00 15.54 -1.86
CA GLY A 34 6.64 15.32 -0.56
C GLY A 34 5.67 15.13 0.61
N ASP A 35 4.38 15.40 0.42
CA ASP A 35 3.36 15.24 1.47
C ASP A 35 2.92 13.78 1.60
N CYS A 36 3.00 13.25 2.82
CA CYS A 36 2.44 11.95 3.16
C CYS A 36 1.00 12.15 3.63
N PRO A 37 0.00 11.52 3.00
CA PRO A 37 -1.40 11.67 3.43
C PRO A 37 -1.73 11.04 4.79
N LEU A 38 -0.78 10.38 5.45
CA LEU A 38 -0.83 10.09 6.89
C LEU A 38 0.44 10.57 7.58
N HIS A 39 0.28 11.37 8.63
CA HIS A 39 1.38 11.70 9.52
C HIS A 39 1.61 10.58 10.53
N LEU A 40 2.65 10.75 11.34
CA LEU A 40 3.06 9.75 12.31
C LEU A 40 1.98 9.47 13.36
N ASP A 41 1.18 10.48 13.70
CA ASP A 41 0.13 10.34 14.72
C ASP A 41 -1.06 9.54 14.21
N GLU A 42 -1.44 9.67 12.95
CA GLU A 42 -2.48 8.83 12.35
C GLU A 42 -2.00 7.38 12.16
N ILE A 43 -0.73 7.17 11.81
CA ILE A 43 -0.13 5.82 11.77
C ILE A 43 -0.21 5.17 13.16
N ARG A 44 0.22 5.88 14.21
CA ARG A 44 0.14 5.39 15.59
C ARG A 44 -1.31 5.13 16.01
N HIS A 45 -2.23 6.00 15.62
CA HIS A 45 -3.64 5.85 15.91
C HIS A 45 -4.21 4.52 15.39
N PHE A 46 -3.97 4.18 14.11
CA PHE A 46 -4.46 2.92 13.55
C PHE A 46 -3.74 1.70 14.10
N LEU A 47 -2.43 1.79 14.38
CA LEU A 47 -1.70 0.71 15.03
C LEU A 47 -2.20 0.42 16.46
N ASN A 48 -2.77 1.41 17.15
CA ASN A 48 -3.37 1.21 18.46
C ASN A 48 -4.82 0.70 18.37
N LEU A 49 -5.62 1.21 17.40
CA LEU A 49 -7.03 0.85 17.28
C LEU A 49 -7.29 -0.49 16.61
N CYS A 50 -6.56 -0.80 15.55
CA CYS A 50 -6.77 -1.98 14.71
C CYS A 50 -5.44 -2.51 14.14
N PRO A 51 -4.48 -2.92 14.99
CA PRO A 51 -3.18 -3.45 14.56
C PRO A 51 -3.29 -4.67 13.64
N GLU A 52 -4.36 -5.46 13.78
CA GLU A 52 -4.66 -6.62 12.95
C GLU A 52 -4.92 -6.27 11.49
N LEU A 53 -5.11 -4.99 11.14
CA LEU A 53 -5.26 -4.52 9.77
C LEU A 53 -3.96 -3.92 9.21
N SER A 54 -2.82 -4.18 9.86
CA SER A 54 -1.52 -3.71 9.42
C SER A 54 -0.56 -4.88 9.22
N LEU A 55 0.44 -4.70 8.34
CA LEU A 55 1.43 -5.73 8.05
C LEU A 55 2.80 -5.10 7.80
N GLY A 56 3.83 -5.58 8.50
CA GLY A 56 5.21 -5.16 8.32
C GLY A 56 6.10 -6.24 7.71
N TRP A 57 7.09 -5.81 6.93
CA TRP A 57 8.21 -6.63 6.46
C TRP A 57 9.47 -6.21 7.19
N PHE A 58 10.09 -7.16 7.91
CA PHE A 58 11.35 -6.94 8.63
C PHE A 58 12.50 -7.72 7.98
N GLU A 59 13.64 -7.04 7.82
CA GLU A 59 14.93 -7.66 7.45
C GLU A 59 15.94 -7.32 8.56
N GLU A 60 16.56 -8.34 9.15
CA GLU A 60 17.54 -8.14 10.25
C GLU A 60 17.01 -7.28 11.41
N GLY A 61 15.73 -7.45 11.76
CA GLY A 61 15.06 -6.68 12.81
C GLY A 61 14.67 -5.24 12.43
N ARG A 62 14.90 -4.82 11.18
CA ARG A 62 14.54 -3.48 10.69
C ARG A 62 13.31 -3.53 9.79
N LEU A 63 12.36 -2.62 10.01
CA LEU A 63 11.19 -2.47 9.15
C LEU A 63 11.60 -1.90 7.79
N VAL A 64 11.43 -2.67 6.72
CA VAL A 64 11.82 -2.28 5.34
C VAL A 64 10.62 -2.01 4.44
N ALA A 65 9.43 -2.48 4.80
CA ALA A 65 8.19 -2.13 4.13
C ALA A 65 7.00 -2.35 5.07
N PHE A 66 5.91 -1.59 4.90
CA PHE A 66 4.71 -1.77 5.71
C PHE A 66 3.44 -1.36 4.97
N ILE A 67 2.32 -1.92 5.44
CA ILE A 67 0.95 -1.54 5.11
C ILE A 67 0.24 -1.18 6.42
N ILE A 68 -0.47 -0.05 6.41
CA ILE A 68 -1.42 0.32 7.48
C ILE A 68 -2.83 0.32 6.88
N GLY A 69 -3.78 -0.28 7.60
CA GLY A 69 -5.17 -0.37 7.20
C GLY A 69 -6.14 -0.07 8.33
N SER A 70 -7.37 0.27 7.97
CA SER A 70 -8.53 0.34 8.89
C SER A 70 -9.79 -0.20 8.21
N LEU A 71 -10.87 -0.40 8.98
CA LEU A 71 -12.16 -0.76 8.39
C LEU A 71 -12.92 0.48 7.92
N TRP A 72 -13.66 0.31 6.84
CA TRP A 72 -14.53 1.31 6.22
C TRP A 72 -15.90 0.71 5.90
N ASP A 73 -16.95 1.52 6.08
CA ASP A 73 -18.35 1.08 6.00
C ASP A 73 -19.15 1.69 4.84
N GLN A 74 -18.56 2.58 4.05
CA GLN A 74 -19.21 3.15 2.87
C GLN A 74 -18.65 2.55 1.58
N GLU A 75 -19.39 2.69 0.48
CA GLU A 75 -19.00 2.17 -0.83
C GLU A 75 -17.71 2.84 -1.34
N ARG A 76 -17.66 4.16 -1.25
CA ARG A 76 -16.56 5.00 -1.73
C ARG A 76 -15.78 5.61 -0.57
N LEU A 77 -14.51 5.95 -0.81
CA LEU A 77 -13.70 6.71 0.15
C LEU A 77 -14.17 8.16 0.22
N SER A 78 -14.22 8.71 1.43
CA SER A 78 -14.52 10.12 1.70
C SER A 78 -13.42 10.71 2.59
N GLN A 79 -13.39 12.03 2.79
CA GLN A 79 -12.36 12.67 3.63
C GLN A 79 -12.25 12.03 5.04
N ALA A 80 -13.37 11.58 5.58
CA ALA A 80 -13.43 10.91 6.87
C ALA A 80 -12.68 9.56 6.89
N ALA A 81 -12.49 8.91 5.75
CA ALA A 81 -11.75 7.64 5.66
C ALA A 81 -10.26 7.79 5.97
N LEU A 82 -9.70 9.00 5.96
CA LEU A 82 -8.30 9.25 6.32
C LEU A 82 -7.99 9.05 7.81
N THR A 83 -8.98 9.29 8.67
CA THR A 83 -8.78 9.32 10.13
C THR A 83 -9.69 8.37 10.89
N LEU A 84 -10.70 7.78 10.24
CA LEU A 84 -11.65 6.91 10.90
C LEU A 84 -11.36 5.41 10.68
N HIS A 85 -11.58 4.66 11.76
CA HIS A 85 -11.79 3.22 11.74
C HIS A 85 -13.27 2.95 12.00
N ARG A 86 -13.92 2.14 11.15
CA ARG A 86 -15.34 1.77 11.25
C ARG A 86 -15.44 0.27 11.60
N PRO A 87 -15.55 -0.13 12.87
CA PRO A 87 -15.49 -1.55 13.28
C PRO A 87 -16.53 -2.47 12.63
N ARG A 88 -17.67 -1.90 12.19
CA ARG A 88 -18.75 -2.61 11.50
C ARG A 88 -18.61 -2.60 9.98
N GLY A 89 -17.56 -1.98 9.47
CA GLY A 89 -17.26 -1.89 8.04
C GLY A 89 -16.87 -3.24 7.47
N SER A 90 -17.16 -3.42 6.18
CA SER A 90 -16.79 -4.63 5.43
C SER A 90 -15.70 -4.40 4.38
N ALA A 91 -15.25 -3.16 4.23
CA ALA A 91 -14.11 -2.80 3.40
C ALA A 91 -12.90 -2.54 4.28
N VAL A 92 -11.72 -2.96 3.81
CA VAL A 92 -10.44 -2.59 4.42
C VAL A 92 -9.86 -1.43 3.62
N HIS A 93 -9.79 -0.25 4.22
CA HIS A 93 -9.10 0.89 3.64
C HIS A 93 -7.60 0.75 3.91
N ILE A 94 -6.80 0.65 2.85
CA ILE A 94 -5.35 0.67 2.89
C ILE A 94 -4.91 2.13 2.82
N HIS A 95 -4.54 2.64 3.99
CA HIS A 95 -4.12 4.01 4.20
C HIS A 95 -2.77 4.31 3.54
N VAL A 96 -1.83 3.37 3.68
CA VAL A 96 -0.48 3.50 3.14
C VAL A 96 0.12 2.14 2.84
N LEU A 97 0.85 2.05 1.73
CA LEU A 97 1.86 1.04 1.44
C LEU A 97 3.19 1.78 1.23
N ALA A 98 4.17 1.54 2.10
CA ALA A 98 5.48 2.16 2.01
C ALA A 98 6.59 1.12 1.95
N VAL A 99 7.61 1.40 1.16
CA VAL A 99 8.84 0.60 1.07
C VAL A 99 10.02 1.52 1.33
N HIS A 100 10.97 1.10 2.17
CA HIS A 100 12.21 1.82 2.47
C HIS A 100 13.00 2.07 1.18
N ARG A 101 13.55 3.28 1.01
CA ARG A 101 14.17 3.74 -0.26
C ARG A 101 15.23 2.78 -0.81
N GLY A 102 16.13 2.28 0.03
CA GLY A 102 17.18 1.33 -0.37
C GLY A 102 16.67 -0.07 -0.74
N CYS A 103 15.40 -0.36 -0.49
CA CYS A 103 14.76 -1.65 -0.71
C CYS A 103 13.71 -1.61 -1.84
N ARG A 104 13.61 -0.49 -2.56
CA ARG A 104 12.65 -0.30 -3.65
C ARG A 104 13.11 -1.01 -4.93
N GLN A 105 12.20 -1.16 -5.88
CA GLN A 105 12.44 -1.83 -7.18
C GLN A 105 12.90 -3.31 -7.10
N GLN A 106 12.80 -3.92 -5.91
CA GLN A 106 13.09 -5.34 -5.68
C GLN A 106 11.81 -6.19 -5.55
N GLY A 107 10.66 -5.69 -6.01
CA GLY A 107 9.36 -6.38 -5.91
C GLY A 107 8.74 -6.43 -4.51
N LYS A 108 9.42 -5.96 -3.46
CA LYS A 108 8.96 -5.99 -2.06
C LYS A 108 7.56 -5.40 -1.86
N GLY A 109 7.24 -4.27 -2.52
CA GLY A 109 5.91 -3.65 -2.45
C GLY A 109 4.81 -4.57 -2.99
N SER A 110 5.03 -5.20 -4.15
CA SER A 110 4.09 -6.14 -4.74
C SER A 110 3.92 -7.40 -3.90
N ILE A 111 5.01 -7.95 -3.36
CA ILE A 111 4.99 -9.14 -2.49
C ILE A 111 4.25 -8.83 -1.18
N LEU A 112 4.53 -7.67 -0.57
CA LEU A 112 3.84 -7.26 0.66
C LEU A 112 2.35 -7.04 0.42
N MET A 113 1.97 -6.37 -0.67
CA MET A 113 0.57 -6.20 -1.06
C MET A 113 -0.11 -7.56 -1.30
N TRP A 114 0.52 -8.46 -2.04
CA TRP A 114 -0.03 -9.80 -2.27
C TRP A 114 -0.25 -10.55 -0.96
N ARG A 115 0.74 -10.55 -0.06
CA ARG A 115 0.65 -11.20 1.25
C ARG A 115 -0.46 -10.59 2.10
N TYR A 116 -0.59 -9.27 2.08
CA TYR A 116 -1.65 -8.55 2.77
C TYR A 116 -3.03 -8.93 2.25
N LEU A 117 -3.23 -8.95 0.92
CA LEU A 117 -4.49 -9.38 0.32
C LEU A 117 -4.84 -10.83 0.65
N GLN A 118 -3.88 -11.76 0.69
CA GLN A 118 -4.15 -13.13 1.15
C GLN A 118 -4.55 -13.17 2.64
N TYR A 119 -3.86 -12.41 3.48
CA TYR A 119 -4.18 -12.28 4.90
C TYR A 119 -5.62 -11.78 5.11
N LEU A 120 -6.06 -10.76 4.35
CA LEU A 120 -7.43 -10.24 4.43
C LEU A 120 -8.50 -11.31 4.14
N ARG A 121 -8.21 -12.33 3.31
CA ARG A 121 -9.17 -13.42 3.02
C ARG A 121 -9.49 -14.29 4.23
N GLY A 122 -8.63 -14.27 5.25
CA GLY A 122 -8.85 -14.94 6.53
C GLY A 122 -9.68 -14.12 7.51
N LEU A 123 -9.88 -12.82 7.26
CA LEU A 123 -10.63 -11.94 8.15
C LEU A 123 -12.13 -12.01 7.85
N PRO A 124 -13.00 -12.37 8.81
CA PRO A 124 -14.44 -12.52 8.56
C PRO A 124 -15.13 -11.24 8.06
N ALA A 125 -14.65 -10.07 8.46
CA ALA A 125 -15.24 -8.79 8.09
C ALA A 125 -14.80 -8.30 6.70
N ALA A 126 -13.63 -8.73 6.20
CA ALA A 126 -13.02 -8.16 5.00
C ALA A 126 -13.63 -8.77 3.72
N ARG A 127 -14.50 -8.01 3.05
CA ARG A 127 -15.10 -8.39 1.76
C ARG A 127 -14.38 -7.77 0.56
N ARG A 128 -13.70 -6.65 0.78
CA ARG A 128 -12.97 -5.90 -0.24
C ARG A 128 -11.89 -5.03 0.40
N ALA A 129 -10.86 -4.71 -0.37
CA ALA A 129 -9.85 -3.72 -0.03
C ALA A 129 -10.05 -2.47 -0.89
N LEU A 130 -9.90 -1.31 -0.29
CA LEU A 130 -9.95 0.00 -0.92
C LEU A 130 -8.63 0.72 -0.71
N LEU A 131 -8.20 1.49 -1.70
CA LEU A 131 -7.14 2.47 -1.56
C LEU A 131 -7.36 3.62 -2.52
N MET A 132 -6.63 4.70 -2.31
CA MET A 132 -6.53 5.77 -3.28
C MET A 132 -5.07 5.98 -3.68
N CYS A 133 -4.84 6.34 -4.93
CA CYS A 133 -3.49 6.54 -5.44
C CYS A 133 -3.44 7.62 -6.51
N GLN A 134 -2.27 8.24 -6.70
CA GLN A 134 -2.05 9.15 -7.82
C GLN A 134 -2.06 8.37 -9.15
N GLY A 135 -2.45 9.05 -10.24
CA GLY A 135 -2.72 8.38 -11.52
C GLY A 135 -1.60 7.48 -12.04
N PHE A 136 -0.32 7.85 -11.86
CA PHE A 136 0.82 7.05 -12.31
C PHE A 136 0.99 5.72 -11.55
N LEU A 137 0.37 5.55 -10.38
CA LEU A 137 0.40 4.30 -9.60
C LEU A 137 -0.74 3.34 -9.96
N VAL A 138 -1.73 3.79 -10.74
CA VAL A 138 -2.85 2.93 -11.18
C VAL A 138 -2.36 1.64 -11.83
N PRO A 139 -1.38 1.65 -12.77
CA PRO A 139 -0.87 0.41 -13.37
C PRO A 139 -0.21 -0.54 -12.36
N PHE A 140 0.43 -0.02 -11.31
CA PHE A 140 1.02 -0.84 -10.24
C PHE A 140 -0.08 -1.58 -9.46
N TYR A 141 -1.13 -0.88 -9.04
CA TYR A 141 -2.22 -1.49 -8.29
C TYR A 141 -3.08 -2.43 -9.16
N GLN A 142 -3.23 -2.13 -10.46
CA GLN A 142 -3.87 -3.06 -11.40
C GLN A 142 -3.11 -4.39 -11.50
N LYS A 143 -1.77 -4.36 -11.56
CA LYS A 143 -0.95 -5.60 -11.49
C LYS A 143 -1.11 -6.35 -10.17
N CYS A 144 -1.44 -5.64 -9.09
CA CYS A 144 -1.79 -6.25 -7.79
C CYS A 144 -3.24 -6.76 -7.72
N GLY A 145 -4.02 -6.65 -8.80
CA GLY A 145 -5.40 -7.14 -8.89
C GLY A 145 -6.48 -6.10 -8.55
N PHE A 146 -6.13 -4.84 -8.33
CA PHE A 146 -7.11 -3.78 -8.08
C PHE A 146 -7.75 -3.30 -9.39
N ARG A 147 -9.02 -2.91 -9.33
CA ARG A 147 -9.74 -2.18 -10.37
C ARG A 147 -9.86 -0.71 -10.01
N ALA A 148 -9.78 0.18 -10.99
CA ALA A 148 -10.04 1.60 -10.79
C ALA A 148 -11.55 1.86 -10.71
N LEU A 149 -11.98 2.67 -9.74
CA LEU A 149 -13.36 3.14 -9.57
C LEU A 149 -13.57 4.59 -10.08
N GLY A 150 -12.50 5.23 -10.55
CA GLY A 150 -12.50 6.62 -11.01
C GLY A 150 -11.96 7.60 -9.96
N PRO A 151 -12.21 8.90 -10.12
CA PRO A 151 -11.74 9.92 -9.18
C PRO A 151 -12.20 9.64 -7.75
N CYS A 152 -11.29 9.83 -6.79
CA CYS A 152 -11.57 9.74 -5.36
C CYS A 152 -12.12 11.09 -4.86
N ALA A 153 -13.07 11.06 -3.92
CA ALA A 153 -13.61 12.28 -3.30
C ALA A 153 -12.66 12.90 -2.25
N VAL A 154 -11.60 12.19 -1.88
CA VAL A 154 -10.59 12.64 -0.93
C VAL A 154 -9.59 13.57 -1.62
N THR A 155 -9.29 14.69 -0.97
CA THR A 155 -8.26 15.64 -1.40
C THR A 155 -7.22 15.83 -0.29
N VAL A 156 -5.96 15.96 -0.69
CA VAL A 156 -4.83 16.23 0.21
C VAL A 156 -3.99 17.30 -0.46
N GLY A 157 -4.10 18.54 0.02
CA GLY A 157 -3.62 19.70 -0.73
C GLY A 157 -4.25 19.76 -2.13
N ASP A 158 -3.43 20.02 -3.14
CA ASP A 158 -3.85 20.09 -4.54
C ASP A 158 -3.78 18.73 -5.26
N LEU A 159 -3.59 17.64 -4.53
CA LEU A 159 -3.44 16.31 -5.10
C LEU A 159 -4.79 15.68 -5.43
N SER A 160 -4.88 15.10 -6.62
CA SER A 160 -5.99 14.27 -7.05
C SER A 160 -5.62 12.79 -7.02
N PHE A 161 -6.59 11.97 -6.62
CA PHE A 161 -6.40 10.53 -6.49
C PHE A 161 -7.45 9.76 -7.30
N VAL A 162 -7.05 8.58 -7.76
CA VAL A 162 -7.94 7.55 -8.31
C VAL A 162 -8.21 6.55 -7.20
N GLU A 163 -9.49 6.28 -6.96
CA GLU A 163 -9.92 5.25 -6.02
C GLU A 163 -9.82 3.86 -6.68
N MET A 164 -9.29 2.90 -5.94
CA MET A 164 -9.01 1.55 -6.39
C MET A 164 -9.65 0.54 -5.45
N GLU A 165 -10.13 -0.56 -5.99
CA GLU A 165 -10.77 -1.63 -5.21
C GLU A 165 -10.25 -3.01 -5.60
N HIS A 166 -10.10 -3.89 -4.62
CA HIS A 166 -9.83 -5.31 -4.82
C HIS A 166 -10.86 -6.16 -4.05
N ALA A 167 -11.58 -7.05 -4.74
CA ALA A 167 -12.51 -7.97 -4.08
C ALA A 167 -11.76 -9.01 -3.25
N VAL A 168 -12.08 -9.12 -1.96
CA VAL A 168 -11.47 -10.12 -1.06
C VAL A 168 -12.43 -11.29 -0.97
N ARG A 169 -12.21 -12.32 -1.82
CA ARG A 169 -13.02 -13.54 -1.79
C ARG A 169 -12.61 -14.39 -0.58
N GLY A 170 -13.44 -14.39 0.46
CA GLY A 170 -13.28 -15.29 1.60
C GLY A 170 -13.35 -16.75 1.16
N HIS A 171 -12.60 -17.63 1.85
CA HIS A 171 -12.62 -19.07 1.59
C HIS A 171 -13.98 -19.74 1.88
N ALA A 172 -14.90 -19.06 2.56
CA ALA A 172 -16.15 -19.63 3.07
C ALA A 172 -17.33 -19.68 2.07
N PHE A 173 -17.24 -19.05 0.89
CA PHE A 173 -18.37 -19.04 -0.06
C PHE A 173 -18.30 -20.13 -1.15
N MET A 174 -17.29 -21.01 -1.12
CA MET A 174 -17.06 -22.05 -2.15
C MET A 174 -17.52 -23.46 -1.73
N ARG A 175 -18.32 -23.63 -0.68
CA ARG A 175 -18.89 -24.94 -0.33
C ARG A 175 -20.36 -24.87 0.02
N ARG A 176 -21.21 -25.09 -0.99
CA ARG A 176 -22.45 -25.88 -0.96
C ARG A 176 -23.06 -25.89 -2.37
N ASN A 177 -22.49 -26.71 -3.25
CA ASN A 177 -23.26 -27.34 -4.31
C ASN A 177 -22.60 -28.68 -4.65
N SER A 178 -22.89 -29.66 -3.80
CA SER A 178 -22.73 -31.08 -4.09
C SER A 178 -24.04 -31.70 -3.62
N GLY A 179 -25.10 -31.46 -4.39
CA GLY A 179 -26.33 -32.22 -4.25
C GLY A 179 -26.07 -33.60 -4.86
N CYS A 180 -26.12 -34.62 -4.00
CA CYS A 180 -26.38 -35.99 -4.39
C CYS A 180 -27.88 -36.17 -4.66
#